data_AF-A0A9P5HQS5-F1
#
_entry.id   AF-A0A9P5HQS5-F1
#
_cell.length_a   1.000
_cell.length_b   1.000
_cell.length_c   1.000
_cell.angle_alpha   90.00
_cell.angle_beta   90.00
_cell.angle_gamma   90.00
#
_symmetry.space_group_name_H-M   'P 1'
#
loop_
_entity.id
_entity.type
_entity.pdbx_description
1 polymer ?
#
loop_
_entity_poly.entity_id
_entity_poly.type
_entity_poly.pdbx_seq_one_letter_code
_entity_poly.pdbx_strand_id
1 'polypeptide(L)'
;MPLVPDFDLYEALEVPKNASAQDITASYRRLARVHHPDKNLENTNATATFQKVQAAYEILSDERQRREYDQPVVYDLSSELGEQYNSRENYEDECDEMEELMFDQFFRIFFTGASRRPNYDRSAEFGAEIERRERENRLRREAEAAWEANQAASRLERARRNAAEKAKRDAKVESKKTTEDAAASLKEKIEIEHKLKMGLIFSANGCVTDAEKQVCCEHCSFWPKEQMKKKFKCLTCGQKRGMTQYKFPYCALILCQLCLGAKRFTKKF
;
A
#
# COMPACT_ATOMS: atom_id res chain seq x y z
N MET A 1 48.35 18.97 -5.75
CA MET A 1 49.11 19.02 -4.48
C MET A 1 48.39 19.99 -3.57
N PRO A 2 47.97 19.60 -2.35
CA PRO A 2 47.45 20.60 -1.42
C PRO A 2 48.62 21.49 -0.97
N LEU A 3 48.39 22.80 -1.03
CA LEU A 3 49.32 23.81 -0.51
C LEU A 3 49.41 23.63 1.01
N VAL A 4 50.55 23.16 1.51
CA VAL A 4 50.80 23.08 2.95
C VAL A 4 50.91 24.51 3.47
N PRO A 5 50.10 24.95 4.44
CA PRO A 5 50.18 26.31 4.96
C PRO A 5 51.50 26.54 5.70
N ASP A 6 52.15 27.70 5.51
CA ASP A 6 53.41 28.09 6.17
C ASP A 6 53.27 28.37 7.69
N PHE A 7 52.10 28.15 8.29
CA PHE A 7 51.81 28.40 9.70
C PHE A 7 51.36 27.13 10.43
N ASP A 8 51.63 27.04 11.75
CA ASP A 8 51.26 25.86 12.55
C ASP A 8 49.73 25.80 12.72
N LEU A 9 49.10 24.75 12.18
CA LEU A 9 47.65 24.56 12.19
C LEU A 9 47.11 24.31 13.59
N TYR A 10 47.92 23.67 14.45
CA TYR A 10 47.53 23.38 15.83
C TYR A 10 47.56 24.66 16.68
N GLU A 11 48.53 25.54 16.42
CA GLU A 11 48.61 26.86 17.05
C GLU A 11 47.43 27.75 16.62
N ALA A 12 47.09 27.73 15.33
CA ALA A 12 45.95 28.50 14.81
C ALA A 12 44.61 28.11 15.44
N LEU A 13 44.44 26.84 15.83
CA LEU A 13 43.25 26.36 16.53
C LEU A 13 43.36 26.39 18.06
N GLU A 14 44.47 26.87 18.62
CA GLU A 14 44.78 26.85 20.05
C GLU A 14 44.65 25.45 20.69
N VAL A 15 45.00 24.40 19.94
CA VAL A 15 44.89 23.01 20.40
C VAL A 15 46.25 22.32 20.41
N PRO A 16 46.49 21.36 21.31
CA PRO A 16 47.71 20.57 21.27
C PRO A 16 47.74 19.63 20.05
N LYS A 17 48.94 19.25 19.58
CA LYS A 17 49.12 18.30 18.46
C LYS A 17 48.45 16.93 18.67
N ASN A 18 48.27 16.54 19.93
CA ASN A 18 47.58 15.31 20.34
C ASN A 18 46.06 15.48 20.54
N ALA A 19 45.47 16.61 20.14
CA ALA A 19 44.05 16.88 20.32
C ALA A 19 43.18 15.85 19.58
N SER A 20 42.04 15.49 20.20
CA SER A 20 41.04 14.65 19.55
C SER A 20 40.26 15.45 18.49
N ALA A 21 39.64 14.75 17.54
CA ALA A 21 38.76 15.41 16.56
C ALA A 21 37.64 16.23 17.23
N GLN A 22 37.16 15.77 18.40
CA GLN A 22 36.13 16.49 19.16
C GLN A 22 36.66 17.81 19.73
N ASP A 23 37.91 17.82 20.23
CA ASP A 23 38.55 19.03 20.76
C ASP A 23 38.84 20.05 19.65
N ILE A 24 39.25 19.56 18.48
CA ILE A 24 39.46 20.37 17.26
C ILE A 24 38.15 21.05 16.84
N THR A 25 37.06 20.29 16.74
CA THR A 25 35.73 20.85 16.43
C THR A 25 35.23 21.80 17.50
N ALA A 26 35.49 21.52 18.78
CA ALA A 26 35.07 22.37 19.89
C ALA A 26 35.82 23.72 19.88
N SER A 27 37.14 23.70 19.66
CA SER A 27 37.94 24.93 19.58
C SER A 27 37.59 25.75 18.34
N TYR A 28 37.41 25.12 17.18
CA TYR A 28 36.94 25.79 15.96
C TYR A 28 35.61 26.51 16.20
N ARG A 29 34.61 25.84 16.80
CA ARG A 29 33.31 26.46 17.11
C ARG A 29 33.41 27.63 18.09
N ARG A 30 34.40 27.63 18.97
CA ARG A 30 34.65 28.71 19.94
C ARG A 30 35.28 29.91 19.21
N LEU A 31 36.36 29.69 18.47
CA LEU A 31 37.09 30.71 17.71
C LEU A 31 36.25 31.32 16.59
N ALA A 32 35.48 30.50 15.86
CA ALA A 32 34.58 30.95 14.81
C ALA A 32 33.48 31.90 15.33
N ARG A 33 33.04 31.76 16.58
CA ARG A 33 32.05 32.66 17.20
C ARG A 33 32.66 33.97 17.67
N VAL A 34 33.93 33.96 18.06
CA VAL A 34 34.68 35.14 18.53
C VAL A 34 35.11 36.00 17.35
N HIS A 35 35.62 35.37 16.28
CA HIS A 35 36.18 36.04 15.10
C HIS A 35 35.20 36.10 13.92
N HIS A 36 33.91 35.81 14.12
CA HIS A 36 32.93 35.86 13.04
C HIS A 36 32.85 37.27 12.43
N PRO A 37 32.84 37.40 11.08
CA PRO A 37 32.83 38.71 10.44
C PRO A 37 31.55 39.51 10.72
N ASP A 38 30.41 38.84 10.93
CA ASP A 38 29.14 39.48 11.31
C ASP A 38 29.22 40.28 12.64
N LYS A 39 30.07 39.86 13.57
CA LYS A 39 30.24 40.53 14.87
C LYS A 39 31.42 41.50 14.90
N ASN A 40 32.32 41.43 13.92
CA ASN A 40 33.57 42.18 13.85
C ASN A 40 33.71 42.91 12.52
N LEU A 41 32.63 43.55 12.06
CA LEU A 41 32.53 44.22 10.76
C LEU A 41 33.58 45.33 10.54
N GLU A 42 34.12 45.91 11.61
CA GLU A 42 35.08 47.02 11.57
C GLU A 42 36.54 46.58 11.78
N ASN A 43 36.80 45.30 12.09
CA ASN A 43 38.14 44.81 12.43
C ASN A 43 38.66 43.83 11.36
N THR A 44 39.47 44.34 10.44
CA THR A 44 40.07 43.54 9.35
C THR A 44 40.95 42.40 9.86
N ASN A 45 41.54 42.54 11.05
CA ASN A 45 42.34 41.48 11.66
C ASN A 45 41.49 40.27 12.08
N ALA A 46 40.22 40.47 12.44
CA ALA A 46 39.32 39.38 12.82
C ALA A 46 39.06 38.45 11.63
N THR A 47 38.89 39.02 10.43
CA THR A 47 38.72 38.28 9.18
C THR A 47 39.96 37.44 8.85
N ALA A 48 41.16 38.02 8.96
CA ALA A 48 42.41 37.31 8.71
C ALA A 48 42.63 36.16 9.72
N THR A 49 42.30 36.37 11.00
CA THR A 49 42.38 35.29 12.01
C THR A 49 41.34 34.20 11.75
N PHE A 50 40.14 34.55 11.30
CA PHE A 50 39.09 33.59 10.99
C PHE A 50 39.47 32.71 9.79
N GLN A 51 40.09 33.28 8.76
CA GLN A 51 40.62 32.53 7.61
C GLN A 51 41.65 31.48 8.03
N LYS A 52 42.60 31.86 8.89
CA LYS A 52 43.61 30.92 9.43
C LYS A 52 42.98 29.78 10.23
N VAL A 53 42.00 30.11 11.08
CA VAL A 53 41.24 29.12 11.88
C VAL A 53 40.45 28.16 10.98
N GLN A 54 39.87 28.66 9.88
CA GLN A 54 39.13 27.83 8.93
C GLN A 54 40.03 26.88 8.15
N ALA A 55 41.15 27.39 7.60
CA ALA A 55 42.12 26.57 6.88
C ALA A 55 42.71 25.46 7.77
N ALA A 56 43.04 25.80 9.02
CA ALA A 56 43.52 24.83 10.00
C ALA A 56 42.48 23.75 10.32
N TYR A 57 41.20 24.12 10.44
CA TYR A 57 40.12 23.15 10.68
C TYR A 57 39.90 22.22 9.48
N GLU A 58 39.97 22.72 8.24
CA GLU A 58 39.76 21.89 7.05
C GLU A 58 40.79 20.75 6.97
N ILE A 59 42.06 21.06 7.21
CA ILE A 59 43.15 20.08 7.18
C ILE A 59 43.11 19.15 8.40
N LEU A 60 42.90 19.70 9.61
CA LEU A 60 42.94 18.91 10.86
C LEU A 60 41.64 18.12 11.14
N SER A 61 40.52 18.44 10.48
CA SER A 61 39.24 17.73 10.65
C SER A 61 39.18 16.41 9.88
N ASP A 62 39.89 16.31 8.75
CA ASP A 62 40.02 15.07 7.97
C ASP A 62 41.26 14.31 8.43
N GLU A 63 41.03 13.11 8.98
CA GLU A 63 42.08 12.20 9.47
C GLU A 63 43.13 11.90 8.38
N ARG A 64 42.75 11.88 7.10
CA ARG A 64 43.70 11.64 6.00
C ARG A 64 44.62 12.85 5.80
N GLN A 65 44.06 14.05 5.78
CA GLN A 65 44.82 15.30 5.56
C GLN A 65 45.68 15.64 6.78
N ARG A 66 45.20 15.37 7.99
CA ARG A 66 45.99 15.49 9.22
C ARG A 66 47.23 14.62 9.19
N ARG A 67 47.12 13.37 8.73
CA ARG A 67 48.28 12.46 8.61
C ARG A 67 49.29 12.93 7.57
N GLU A 68 48.80 13.48 6.45
CA GLU A 68 49.66 14.05 5.41
C GLU A 68 50.38 15.32 5.88
N TYR A 69 49.75 16.11 6.75
CA TYR A 69 50.39 17.25 7.41
C TYR A 69 51.41 16.83 8.49
N ASP A 70 51.08 15.82 9.31
CA ASP A 70 51.94 15.33 10.40
C ASP A 70 53.15 14.51 9.88
N GLN A 71 53.06 13.98 8.65
CA GLN A 71 54.15 13.27 7.97
C GLN A 71 54.73 14.15 6.86
N PRO A 72 55.77 14.97 7.13
CA PRO A 72 56.46 15.68 6.07
C PRO A 72 57.07 14.65 5.13
N VAL A 73 56.46 14.46 3.96
CA VAL A 73 56.97 13.50 3.00
C VAL A 73 58.26 14.07 2.42
N VAL A 74 59.39 13.56 2.91
CA VAL A 74 60.66 13.63 2.20
C VAL A 74 60.51 12.77 0.95
N TYR A 75 59.98 13.35 -0.12
CA TYR A 75 60.00 12.75 -1.44
C TYR A 75 61.40 12.93 -2.03
N ASP A 76 62.24 11.92 -1.81
CA ASP A 76 63.29 11.57 -2.76
C ASP A 76 62.62 11.18 -4.08
N LEU A 77 62.77 12.03 -5.11
CA LEU A 77 62.22 11.81 -6.43
C LEU A 77 63.01 10.69 -7.13
N SER A 78 62.63 9.44 -6.93
CA SER A 78 62.92 8.40 -7.92
C SER A 78 61.93 7.23 -7.90
N SER A 79 61.50 6.89 -9.11
CA SER A 79 60.96 5.60 -9.55
C SER A 79 59.47 5.27 -9.34
N GLU A 80 58.79 5.41 -10.48
CA GLU A 80 58.09 4.33 -11.19
C GLU A 80 56.64 3.96 -10.83
N LEU A 81 55.84 3.99 -11.91
CA LEU A 81 54.52 3.37 -12.15
C LEU A 81 53.33 4.16 -11.57
N GLY A 82 52.34 4.60 -12.34
CA GLY A 82 51.96 4.26 -13.71
C GLY A 82 50.45 4.31 -13.75
N GLU A 83 49.86 5.44 -14.16
CA GLU A 83 48.41 5.57 -14.25
C GLU A 83 47.96 6.19 -15.56
N GLN A 84 47.14 5.39 -16.23
CA GLN A 84 46.29 5.71 -17.35
C GLN A 84 45.25 6.75 -16.93
N TYR A 85 45.50 8.03 -17.20
CA TYR A 85 44.44 9.02 -17.36
C TYR A 85 44.92 10.14 -18.28
N ASN A 86 44.46 10.13 -19.53
CA ASN A 86 44.62 11.25 -20.44
C ASN A 86 43.28 11.99 -20.56
N SER A 87 43.26 13.23 -20.08
CA SER A 87 42.88 14.43 -20.84
C SER A 87 42.24 15.46 -19.93
N ARG A 88 43.01 16.51 -19.59
CA ARG A 88 42.56 17.87 -19.85
C ARG A 88 43.75 18.84 -19.85
N GLU A 89 43.84 19.55 -20.96
CA GLU A 89 44.81 20.59 -21.30
C GLU A 89 44.85 21.74 -20.29
N ASN A 90 46.07 22.28 -20.13
CA ASN A 90 46.46 23.67 -19.91
C ASN A 90 45.41 24.62 -19.32
N TYR A 91 45.67 25.04 -18.08
CA TYR A 91 45.60 26.45 -17.69
C TYR A 91 46.75 26.70 -16.69
N GLU A 92 47.85 27.26 -17.20
CA GLU A 92 48.84 27.99 -16.39
C GLU A 92 48.39 29.45 -16.30
N ASP A 93 48.74 30.08 -15.18
CA ASP A 93 48.68 31.53 -14.87
C ASP A 93 47.31 32.20 -14.76
N GLU A 94 46.83 32.34 -13.51
CA GLU A 94 46.23 33.55 -12.89
C GLU A 94 45.57 33.13 -11.55
N CYS A 95 46.36 32.72 -10.54
CA CYS A 95 45.81 32.21 -9.26
C CYS A 95 45.85 33.21 -8.09
N ASP A 96 46.53 34.34 -8.21
CA ASP A 96 46.79 35.21 -7.04
C ASP A 96 45.82 36.41 -6.90
N GLU A 97 44.88 36.60 -7.84
CA GLU A 97 43.85 37.66 -7.76
C GLU A 97 42.40 37.10 -7.75
N MET A 98 42.26 35.78 -7.97
CA MET A 98 40.98 35.05 -7.97
C MET A 98 40.59 34.54 -6.57
N GLU A 99 41.53 34.48 -5.62
CA GLU A 99 41.29 33.97 -4.27
C GLU A 99 40.49 34.98 -3.40
N GLU A 100 40.71 36.29 -3.59
CA GLU A 100 39.91 37.34 -2.92
C GLU A 100 38.48 37.45 -3.48
N LEU A 101 38.30 37.30 -4.81
CA LEU A 101 37.00 37.37 -5.48
C LEU A 101 36.14 36.10 -5.27
N MET A 102 36.77 34.95 -5.08
CA MET A 102 36.11 33.68 -4.73
C MET A 102 35.59 33.69 -3.29
N PHE A 103 36.27 34.38 -2.37
CA PHE A 103 35.86 34.50 -0.98
C PHE A 103 34.61 35.40 -0.81
N ASP A 104 34.54 36.56 -1.48
CA ASP A 104 33.35 37.45 -1.45
C ASP A 104 32.12 36.82 -2.13
N GLN A 105 32.34 36.03 -3.20
CA GLN A 105 31.28 35.34 -3.91
C GLN A 105 30.68 34.19 -3.09
N PHE A 106 31.50 33.46 -2.33
CA PHE A 106 31.04 32.39 -1.44
C PHE A 106 30.33 32.96 -0.19
N PHE A 107 30.84 34.05 0.39
CA PHE A 107 30.20 34.74 1.52
C PHE A 107 28.81 35.29 1.15
N ARG A 108 28.65 35.88 -0.04
CA ARG A 108 27.35 36.43 -0.50
C ARG A 108 26.32 35.36 -0.83
N ILE A 109 26.73 34.23 -1.43
CA ILE A 109 25.83 33.12 -1.78
C ILE A 109 25.28 32.44 -0.52
N PHE A 110 26.09 32.31 0.54
CA PHE A 110 25.68 31.63 1.76
C PHE A 110 24.97 32.55 2.77
N PHE A 111 25.35 33.84 2.89
CA PHE A 111 24.78 34.76 3.89
C PHE A 111 23.73 35.78 3.38
N THR A 112 23.71 36.16 2.09
CA THR A 112 22.81 37.24 1.60
C THR A 112 21.92 36.86 0.41
N GLY A 113 22.02 35.64 -0.13
CA GLY A 113 21.07 35.10 -1.11
C GLY A 113 21.01 35.83 -2.46
N ALA A 114 21.98 36.70 -2.79
CA ALA A 114 21.99 37.47 -4.03
C ALA A 114 23.12 36.99 -4.96
N SER A 115 22.76 36.21 -5.98
CA SER A 115 23.66 35.90 -7.10
C SER A 115 23.60 37.02 -8.13
N ARG A 116 24.67 37.80 -8.31
CA ARG A 116 24.85 38.65 -9.51
C ARG A 116 26.08 38.17 -10.27
N ARG A 117 25.88 37.67 -11.50
CA ARG A 117 26.96 37.46 -12.48
C ARG A 117 27.05 38.64 -13.45
N PRO A 118 28.24 38.93 -14.02
CA PRO A 118 28.43 40.07 -14.93
C PRO A 118 27.83 39.83 -16.32
N ASN A 119 27.62 40.95 -17.00
CA ASN A 119 26.85 41.15 -18.22
C ASN A 119 27.58 40.60 -19.47
N TYR A 120 27.17 39.41 -19.95
CA TYR A 120 27.31 38.99 -21.35
C TYR A 120 25.89 38.99 -21.92
N ASP A 121 25.68 39.54 -23.11
CA ASP A 121 24.35 39.67 -23.73
C ASP A 121 23.80 38.30 -24.18
N ARG A 122 23.45 37.46 -23.19
CA ARG A 122 22.90 36.09 -23.28
C ARG A 122 21.40 36.08 -23.02
N SER A 123 20.75 37.24 -22.97
CA SER A 123 19.33 37.35 -22.60
C SER A 123 18.42 36.63 -23.59
N ALA A 124 18.69 36.77 -24.90
CA ALA A 124 17.87 36.17 -25.96
C ALA A 124 18.00 34.63 -26.03
N GLU A 125 19.23 34.08 -25.96
CA GLU A 125 19.44 32.63 -25.98
C GLU A 125 18.96 31.94 -24.70
N PHE A 126 19.15 32.58 -23.54
CA PHE A 126 18.62 32.06 -22.28
C PHE A 126 17.08 32.09 -22.25
N GLY A 127 16.46 33.13 -22.81
CA GLY A 127 15.00 33.19 -23.01
C GLY A 127 14.50 32.06 -23.91
N ALA A 128 15.14 31.84 -25.05
CA ALA A 128 14.79 30.75 -25.98
C ALA A 128 14.97 29.36 -25.35
N GLU A 129 15.97 29.16 -24.49
CA GLU A 129 16.18 27.92 -23.72
C GLU A 129 15.08 27.69 -22.68
N ILE A 130 14.72 28.74 -21.92
CA ILE A 130 13.64 28.72 -20.93
C ILE A 130 12.32 28.35 -21.63
N GLU A 131 11.99 29.00 -22.74
CA GLU A 131 10.77 28.73 -23.51
C GLU A 131 10.74 27.29 -24.05
N ARG A 132 11.87 26.75 -24.52
CA ARG A 132 11.96 25.36 -24.98
C ARG A 132 11.70 24.39 -23.83
N ARG A 133 12.32 24.63 -22.68
CA ARG A 133 12.14 23.83 -21.47
C ARG A 133 10.71 23.91 -20.94
N GLU A 134 10.09 25.07 -20.99
CA GLU A 134 8.68 25.24 -20.62
C GLU A 134 7.75 24.50 -21.57
N ARG A 135 8.03 24.51 -22.88
CA ARG A 135 7.29 23.74 -23.88
C ARG A 135 7.43 22.24 -23.64
N GLU A 136 8.64 21.76 -23.39
CA GLU A 136 8.89 20.34 -23.06
C GLU A 136 8.20 19.93 -21.77
N ASN A 137 8.29 20.76 -20.71
CA ASN A 137 7.58 20.52 -19.46
C ASN A 137 6.05 20.52 -19.64
N ARG A 138 5.51 21.37 -20.52
CA ARG A 138 4.08 21.39 -20.87
C ARG A 138 3.68 20.09 -21.55
N LEU A 139 4.43 19.66 -22.58
CA LEU A 139 4.18 18.39 -23.27
C LEU A 139 4.29 17.20 -22.32
N ARG A 140 5.25 17.21 -21.41
CA ARG A 140 5.40 16.18 -20.37
C ARG A 140 4.17 16.13 -19.46
N ARG A 141 3.69 17.28 -18.97
CA ARG A 141 2.47 17.37 -18.16
C ARG A 141 1.22 16.91 -18.91
N GLU A 142 1.10 17.27 -20.19
CA GLU A 142 0.01 16.81 -21.06
C GLU A 142 0.06 15.29 -21.28
N ALA A 143 1.25 14.73 -21.48
CA ALA A 143 1.45 13.28 -21.63
C ALA A 143 1.14 12.52 -20.32
N GLU A 144 1.58 13.04 -19.18
CA GLU A 144 1.25 12.50 -17.85
C GLU A 144 -0.27 12.55 -17.61
N ALA A 145 -0.93 13.68 -17.90
CA ALA A 145 -2.38 13.81 -17.79
C ALA A 145 -3.14 12.87 -18.73
N ALA A 146 -2.66 12.68 -19.97
CA ALA A 146 -3.25 11.74 -20.92
C ALA A 146 -3.11 10.28 -20.46
N TRP A 147 -1.95 9.92 -19.91
CA TRP A 147 -1.72 8.60 -19.33
C TRP A 147 -2.61 8.34 -18.11
N GLU A 148 -2.74 9.32 -17.22
CA GLU A 148 -3.65 9.25 -16.08
C GLU A 148 -5.12 9.12 -16.51
N ALA A 149 -5.54 9.89 -17.53
CA ALA A 149 -6.88 9.80 -18.09
C ALA A 149 -7.17 8.40 -18.68
N ASN A 150 -6.20 7.82 -19.39
CA ASN A 150 -6.33 6.45 -19.92
C ASN A 150 -6.44 5.41 -18.80
N GLN A 151 -5.65 5.57 -17.72
CA GLN A 151 -5.80 4.72 -16.54
C GLN A 151 -7.16 4.88 -15.87
N ALA A 152 -7.64 6.11 -15.72
CA ALA A 152 -8.94 6.39 -15.14
C ALA A 152 -10.07 5.77 -15.98
N ALA A 153 -10.00 5.87 -17.30
CA ALA A 153 -10.91 5.20 -18.23
C ALA A 153 -10.89 3.67 -18.06
N SER A 154 -9.69 3.08 -17.98
CA SER A 154 -9.52 1.64 -17.74
C SER A 154 -10.09 1.19 -16.39
N ARG A 155 -9.93 1.99 -15.32
CA ARG A 155 -10.52 1.73 -14.00
C ARG A 155 -12.05 1.80 -14.06
N LEU A 156 -12.61 2.80 -14.76
CA LEU A 156 -14.05 2.96 -14.93
C LEU A 156 -14.66 1.79 -15.72
N GLU A 157 -13.98 1.33 -16.78
CA GLU A 157 -14.42 0.18 -17.55
C GLU A 157 -14.45 -1.10 -16.69
N ARG A 158 -13.39 -1.34 -15.90
CA ARG A 158 -13.35 -2.47 -14.97
C ARG A 158 -14.48 -2.38 -13.92
N ALA A 159 -14.74 -1.19 -13.38
CA ALA A 159 -15.84 -0.98 -12.45
C ALA A 159 -17.21 -1.28 -13.09
N ARG A 160 -17.43 -0.85 -14.34
CA ARG A 160 -18.65 -1.17 -15.11
C ARG A 160 -18.83 -2.67 -15.31
N ARG A 161 -17.77 -3.39 -15.71
CA ARG A 161 -17.81 -4.85 -15.88
C ARG A 161 -18.15 -5.56 -14.57
N ASN A 162 -17.51 -5.16 -13.47
CA ASN A 162 -17.77 -5.72 -12.14
C ASN A 162 -19.20 -5.43 -11.66
N ALA A 163 -19.72 -4.22 -11.89
CA ALA A 163 -21.08 -3.86 -11.56
C ALA A 163 -22.11 -4.67 -12.38
N ALA A 164 -21.86 -4.87 -13.68
CA ALA A 164 -22.71 -5.70 -14.53
C ALA A 164 -22.72 -7.17 -14.07
N GLU A 165 -21.56 -7.74 -13.75
CA GLU A 165 -21.47 -9.10 -13.21
C GLU A 165 -22.17 -9.24 -11.85
N LYS A 166 -22.05 -8.25 -10.98
CA LYS A 166 -22.80 -8.22 -9.71
C LYS A 166 -24.31 -8.18 -9.96
N ALA A 167 -24.79 -7.30 -10.84
CA ALA A 167 -26.21 -7.21 -11.19
C ALA A 167 -26.77 -8.54 -11.74
N LYS A 168 -26.00 -9.25 -12.57
CA LYS A 168 -26.38 -10.60 -13.04
C LYS A 168 -26.49 -11.61 -11.90
N ARG A 169 -25.55 -11.59 -10.94
CA ARG A 169 -25.58 -12.49 -9.77
C ARG A 169 -26.79 -12.18 -8.90
N ASP A 170 -27.04 -10.91 -8.61
CA ASP A 170 -28.16 -10.46 -7.79
C ASP A 170 -29.50 -10.83 -8.46
N ALA A 171 -29.64 -10.61 -9.77
CA ALA A 171 -30.83 -11.02 -10.52
C ALA A 171 -31.05 -12.55 -10.52
N LYS A 172 -29.97 -13.34 -10.58
CA LYS A 172 -30.06 -14.81 -10.50
C LYS A 172 -30.48 -15.29 -9.11
N VAL A 173 -30.01 -14.62 -8.05
CA VAL A 173 -30.42 -14.92 -6.68
C VAL A 173 -31.90 -14.58 -6.49
N GLU A 174 -32.36 -13.42 -6.97
CA GLU A 174 -33.75 -13.01 -6.88
C GLU A 174 -34.69 -13.92 -7.68
N SER A 175 -34.29 -14.32 -8.90
CA SER A 175 -35.03 -15.30 -9.70
C SER A 175 -35.13 -16.66 -8.98
N LYS A 176 -34.06 -17.14 -8.33
CA LYS A 176 -34.12 -18.38 -7.55
C LYS A 176 -35.06 -18.25 -6.37
N LYS A 177 -34.93 -17.17 -5.60
CA LYS A 177 -35.77 -16.90 -4.43
C LYS A 177 -37.24 -16.85 -4.80
N THR A 178 -37.60 -16.10 -5.84
CA THR A 178 -38.99 -16.05 -6.34
C THR A 178 -39.52 -17.40 -6.79
N THR A 179 -38.70 -18.24 -7.44
CA THR A 179 -39.12 -19.61 -7.80
C THR A 179 -39.29 -20.52 -6.57
N GLU A 180 -38.43 -20.38 -5.57
CA GLU A 180 -38.50 -21.14 -4.31
C GLU A 180 -39.73 -20.73 -3.48
N ASP A 181 -39.99 -19.42 -3.38
CA ASP A 181 -41.16 -18.86 -2.69
C ASP A 181 -42.47 -19.27 -3.40
N ALA A 182 -42.49 -19.23 -4.74
CA ALA A 182 -43.64 -19.71 -5.52
C ALA A 182 -43.87 -21.22 -5.33
N ALA A 183 -42.80 -22.03 -5.29
CA ALA A 183 -42.90 -23.46 -5.02
C ALA A 183 -43.37 -23.74 -3.58
N ALA A 184 -42.95 -22.95 -2.60
CA ALA A 184 -43.42 -23.05 -1.22
C ALA A 184 -44.91 -22.70 -1.10
N SER A 185 -45.35 -21.60 -1.71
CA SER A 185 -46.77 -21.22 -1.74
C SER A 185 -47.65 -22.26 -2.44
N LEU A 186 -47.17 -22.86 -3.54
CA LEU A 186 -47.89 -23.94 -4.21
C LEU A 186 -48.04 -25.18 -3.31
N LYS A 187 -46.97 -25.58 -2.59
CA LYS A 187 -47.02 -26.69 -1.64
C LYS A 187 -48.03 -26.43 -0.52
N GLU A 188 -48.06 -25.22 0.02
CA GLU A 188 -49.02 -24.82 1.05
C GLU A 188 -50.47 -24.90 0.54
N LYS A 189 -50.74 -24.41 -0.68
CA LYS A 189 -52.06 -24.53 -1.31
C LYS A 189 -52.52 -25.97 -1.49
N ILE A 190 -51.62 -26.84 -1.98
CA ILE A 190 -51.90 -28.28 -2.13
C ILE A 190 -52.21 -28.90 -0.76
N GLU A 191 -51.43 -28.57 0.28
CA GLU A 191 -51.67 -29.09 1.62
C GLU A 191 -53.03 -28.65 2.18
N ILE A 192 -53.41 -27.39 1.98
CA ILE A 192 -54.73 -26.86 2.38
C ILE A 192 -55.85 -27.57 1.62
N GLU A 193 -55.72 -27.73 0.30
CA GLU A 193 -56.72 -28.41 -0.52
C GLU A 193 -56.94 -29.86 -0.07
N HIS A 194 -55.84 -30.59 0.18
CA HIS A 194 -55.93 -31.95 0.68
C HIS A 194 -56.58 -32.01 2.06
N LYS A 195 -56.29 -31.04 2.95
CA LYS A 195 -56.94 -30.96 4.26
C LYS A 195 -58.45 -30.71 4.15
N LEU A 196 -58.87 -29.82 3.25
CA LEU A 196 -60.28 -29.54 2.98
C LEU A 196 -61.02 -30.77 2.44
N LYS A 197 -60.43 -31.46 1.45
CA LYS A 197 -60.99 -32.70 0.89
C LYS A 197 -61.18 -33.78 1.95
N MET A 198 -60.21 -33.95 2.87
CA MET A 198 -60.37 -34.89 3.98
C MET A 198 -61.46 -34.46 4.96
N GLY A 199 -61.58 -33.18 5.26
CA GLY A 199 -62.67 -32.65 6.10
C GLY A 199 -64.05 -33.02 5.56
N LEU A 200 -64.25 -32.92 4.24
CA LEU A 200 -65.50 -33.33 3.60
C LEU A 200 -65.77 -34.83 3.73
N ILE A 201 -64.74 -35.68 3.55
CA ILE A 201 -64.88 -37.14 3.70
C ILE A 201 -65.23 -37.51 5.14
N PHE A 202 -64.61 -36.89 6.14
CA PHE A 202 -64.93 -37.14 7.54
C PHE A 202 -66.36 -36.73 7.88
N SER A 203 -66.81 -35.58 7.38
CA SER A 203 -68.19 -35.13 7.55
C SER A 203 -69.19 -36.07 6.88
N ALA A 204 -68.91 -36.55 5.66
CA ALA A 204 -69.78 -37.48 4.95
C ALA A 204 -69.90 -38.84 5.64
N ASN A 205 -68.83 -39.33 6.27
CA ASN A 205 -68.81 -40.59 7.02
C ASN A 205 -69.27 -40.45 8.48
N GLY A 206 -69.61 -39.24 8.94
CA GLY A 206 -70.07 -39.00 10.32
C GLY A 206 -68.98 -39.16 11.39
N CYS A 207 -67.69 -39.03 11.02
CA CYS A 207 -66.57 -39.33 11.91
C CYS A 207 -66.16 -38.06 12.68
N VAL A 208 -66.56 -37.94 13.94
CA VAL A 208 -66.40 -36.72 14.74
C VAL A 208 -65.19 -36.82 15.66
N THR A 209 -65.00 -37.99 16.30
CA THR A 209 -63.88 -38.23 17.21
C THR A 209 -62.60 -38.56 16.44
N ASP A 210 -61.44 -38.30 17.04
CA ASP A 210 -60.15 -38.59 16.42
C ASP A 210 -59.93 -40.09 16.18
N ALA A 211 -60.55 -40.95 17.00
CA ALA A 211 -60.55 -42.40 16.80
C ALA A 211 -61.37 -42.80 15.57
N GLU A 212 -62.57 -42.22 15.39
CA GLU A 212 -63.41 -42.47 14.21
C GLU A 212 -62.75 -41.93 12.94
N LYS A 213 -62.20 -40.71 12.97
CA LYS A 213 -61.47 -40.13 11.82
C LYS A 213 -60.30 -41.01 11.40
N GLN A 214 -59.61 -41.67 12.33
CA GLN A 214 -58.56 -42.64 12.01
C GLN A 214 -59.07 -43.91 11.34
N VAL A 215 -60.30 -44.34 11.60
CA VAL A 215 -60.89 -45.51 10.92
C VAL A 215 -61.40 -45.10 9.53
N CYS A 216 -62.01 -43.92 9.42
CA CYS A 216 -62.62 -43.42 8.20
C CYS A 216 -61.62 -42.83 7.19
N CYS A 217 -60.36 -42.62 7.59
CA CYS A 217 -59.42 -41.97 6.69
C CYS A 217 -58.91 -42.93 5.60
N GLU A 218 -59.00 -42.50 4.35
CA GLU A 218 -58.42 -43.22 3.22
C GLU A 218 -56.89 -43.04 3.19
N HIS A 219 -56.20 -43.92 3.92
CA HIS A 219 -54.77 -43.78 4.19
C HIS A 219 -53.83 -43.96 2.98
N CYS A 220 -54.32 -44.21 1.77
CA CYS A 220 -53.46 -44.70 0.68
C CYS A 220 -53.58 -43.97 -0.66
N SER A 221 -54.70 -43.29 -0.95
CA SER A 221 -54.93 -42.75 -2.29
C SER A 221 -54.54 -41.28 -2.45
N PHE A 222 -54.50 -40.51 -1.35
CA PHE A 222 -54.51 -39.05 -1.44
C PHE A 222 -53.22 -38.34 -1.03
N TRP A 223 -52.23 -39.01 -0.42
CA TRP A 223 -51.11 -38.31 0.21
C TRP A 223 -49.74 -38.59 -0.44
N PRO A 224 -48.89 -37.55 -0.60
CA PRO A 224 -47.64 -37.65 -1.33
C PRO A 224 -46.65 -38.56 -0.60
N LYS A 225 -45.99 -39.43 -1.38
CA LYS A 225 -44.90 -40.28 -0.93
C LYS A 225 -43.69 -39.40 -0.64
N GLU A 226 -43.15 -39.49 0.58
CA GLU A 226 -41.93 -38.75 0.93
C GLU A 226 -40.73 -39.69 0.86
N GLN A 227 -39.78 -39.38 -0.03
CA GLN A 227 -38.56 -40.16 -0.22
C GLN A 227 -37.52 -39.78 0.86
N MET A 228 -37.18 -40.74 1.72
CA MET A 228 -36.27 -40.53 2.83
C MET A 228 -34.86 -40.99 2.49
N LYS A 229 -33.86 -40.14 2.79
CA LYS A 229 -32.43 -40.47 2.62
C LYS A 229 -31.95 -41.56 3.60
N LYS A 230 -32.68 -41.83 4.70
CA LYS A 230 -32.32 -42.79 5.75
C LYS A 230 -33.44 -43.80 5.98
N LYS A 231 -33.11 -44.98 6.53
CA LYS A 231 -34.09 -46.01 6.92
C LYS A 231 -34.92 -45.53 8.13
N PHE A 232 -36.24 -45.63 8.07
CA PHE A 232 -37.16 -45.27 9.17
C PHE A 232 -37.82 -46.51 9.78
N LYS A 233 -38.27 -46.43 11.03
CA LYS A 233 -38.98 -47.51 11.74
C LYS A 233 -40.48 -47.35 11.52
N CYS A 234 -41.14 -48.34 10.93
CA CYS A 234 -42.60 -48.35 10.77
C CYS A 234 -43.30 -48.53 12.12
N LEU A 235 -44.31 -47.71 12.44
CA LEU A 235 -45.02 -47.80 13.73
C LEU A 235 -45.95 -49.02 13.84
N THR A 236 -46.37 -49.61 12.72
CA THR A 236 -47.24 -50.80 12.74
C THR A 236 -46.46 -52.11 12.83
N CYS A 237 -45.47 -52.32 11.95
CA CYS A 237 -44.71 -53.58 11.90
C CYS A 237 -43.37 -53.52 12.65
N GLY A 238 -42.94 -52.34 13.13
CA GLY A 238 -41.68 -52.15 13.84
C GLY A 238 -40.41 -52.28 12.99
N GLN A 239 -40.53 -52.66 11.71
CA GLN A 239 -39.40 -52.91 10.82
C GLN A 239 -38.75 -51.61 10.35
N LYS A 240 -37.41 -51.60 10.30
CA LYS A 240 -36.62 -50.51 9.70
C LYS A 240 -36.59 -50.69 8.17
N ARG A 241 -37.21 -49.77 7.43
CA ARG A 241 -37.25 -49.81 5.97
C ARG A 241 -36.72 -48.51 5.39
N GLY A 242 -36.02 -48.62 4.26
CA GLY A 242 -35.48 -47.48 3.53
C GLY A 242 -36.40 -47.10 2.37
N MET A 243 -36.27 -45.85 1.92
CA MET A 243 -36.80 -45.26 0.68
C MET A 243 -38.10 -44.48 0.82
N THR A 244 -39.24 -45.06 1.18
CA THR A 244 -40.51 -44.31 1.12
C THR A 244 -41.28 -44.31 2.43
N GLN A 245 -41.47 -43.15 3.05
CA GLN A 245 -42.34 -42.98 4.21
C GLN A 245 -43.68 -42.38 3.80
N TYR A 246 -44.74 -42.80 4.50
CA TYR A 246 -46.04 -42.16 4.46
C TYR A 246 -46.27 -41.50 5.81
N LYS A 247 -46.24 -40.17 5.83
CA LYS A 247 -46.56 -39.38 7.00
C LYS A 247 -48.00 -38.92 6.89
N PHE A 248 -48.81 -39.34 7.84
CA PHE A 248 -50.17 -38.84 7.89
C PHE A 248 -50.22 -37.45 8.54
N PRO A 249 -50.99 -36.50 8.00
CA PRO A 249 -51.10 -35.16 8.59
C PRO A 249 -52.02 -35.10 9.81
N TYR A 250 -52.94 -36.05 9.96
CA TYR A 250 -53.94 -36.09 11.05
C TYR A 250 -53.61 -37.11 12.16
N CYS A 251 -52.69 -38.02 11.88
CA CYS A 251 -52.14 -38.91 12.89
C CYS A 251 -50.63 -38.93 12.69
N ALA A 252 -49.84 -38.83 13.77
CA ALA A 252 -48.38 -38.89 13.69
C ALA A 252 -47.84 -40.29 13.27
N LEU A 253 -48.62 -41.04 12.50
CA LEU A 253 -48.31 -42.36 12.02
C LEU A 253 -47.31 -42.29 10.86
N ILE A 254 -46.24 -43.06 11.00
CA ILE A 254 -45.24 -43.30 9.96
C ILE A 254 -45.32 -44.76 9.57
N LEU A 255 -45.72 -45.01 8.33
CA LEU A 255 -46.00 -46.34 7.81
C LEU A 255 -45.10 -46.71 6.62
N CYS A 256 -44.82 -48.01 6.48
CA CYS A 256 -44.14 -48.54 5.29
C CYS A 256 -45.13 -49.00 4.22
N GLN A 257 -44.66 -49.08 2.96
CA GLN A 257 -45.47 -49.43 1.80
C GLN A 257 -46.26 -50.75 1.94
N LEU A 258 -45.69 -51.78 2.58
CA LEU A 258 -46.41 -53.05 2.79
C LEU A 258 -47.50 -52.94 3.85
N CYS A 259 -47.27 -52.19 4.95
CA CYS A 259 -48.31 -51.97 5.96
C CYS A 259 -49.46 -51.13 5.40
N LEU A 260 -49.12 -50.16 4.54
CA LEU A 260 -50.11 -49.35 3.84
C LEU A 260 -50.96 -50.17 2.86
N GLY A 261 -50.31 -50.96 2.00
CA GLY A 261 -50.99 -51.80 1.01
C GLY A 261 -51.86 -52.90 1.63
N ALA A 262 -51.48 -53.39 2.82
CA ALA A 262 -52.26 -54.38 3.55
C ALA A 262 -53.43 -53.78 4.37
N LYS A 263 -53.63 -52.46 4.37
CA LYS A 263 -54.63 -51.73 5.17
C LYS A 263 -54.67 -52.10 6.66
N ARG A 264 -53.54 -52.51 7.24
CA ARG A 264 -53.45 -52.89 8.66
C ARG A 264 -53.09 -51.67 9.49
N PHE A 265 -54.08 -50.95 10.00
CA PHE A 265 -53.87 -49.72 10.78
C PHE A 265 -54.37 -49.91 12.22
N THR A 266 -53.46 -50.19 13.14
CA THR A 266 -53.72 -50.05 14.59
C THR A 266 -52.57 -49.26 15.21
N LYS A 267 -52.91 -48.18 15.92
CA LYS A 267 -51.94 -47.38 16.68
C LYS A 267 -51.57 -48.21 17.92
N LYS A 268 -50.35 -48.75 17.96
CA LYS A 268 -49.81 -49.25 19.23
C LYS A 268 -49.48 -48.04 20.08
N PHE A 269 -50.24 -47.86 21.16
CA PHE A 269 -49.97 -46.88 22.22
C PHE A 269 -48.67 -47.23 22.94
#